data_AF-A0A1N5WES8-F1
#
_entry.id   AF-A0A1N5WES8-F1
#
_cell.length_a   1.000
_cell.length_b   1.000
_cell.length_c   1.000
_cell.angle_alpha   90.00
_cell.angle_beta   90.00
_cell.angle_gamma   90.00
#
_symmetry.space_group_name_H-M   'P 1'
#
loop_
_entity.id
_entity.type
_entity.pdbx_description
1 polymer ?
#
loop_
_entity_poly.entity_id
_entity_poly.type
_entity_poly.pdbx_seq_one_letter_code
_entity_poly.pdbx_strand_id
1 'polypeptide(L)' 'MDDILEVETLEADFSFKLRLEIYLRNTAIRIRARSNTPEKFDDYIAEREKIIRSMIGKEQSVSDKGKIIYP' A
#
# COMPACT_ATOMS: atom_id res chain seq x y z
N MET A 1 4.54 6.07 19.45
CA MET A 1 5.45 5.49 18.46
C MET A 1 4.55 4.91 17.40
N ASP A 2 4.59 5.45 16.19
CA ASP A 2 3.90 4.81 15.07
C ASP A 2 4.58 3.45 14.86
N ASP A 3 3.81 2.37 14.96
CA ASP A 3 4.32 1.05 14.62
C ASP A 3 4.66 1.06 13.12
N ILE A 4 5.87 0.62 12.77
CA ILE A 4 6.33 0.51 11.39
C ILE A 4 6.63 -0.96 11.10
N LEU A 5 5.98 -1.49 10.08
CA LEU A 5 6.21 -2.84 9.57
C LEU A 5 7.31 -2.82 8.52
N GLU A 6 8.45 -3.44 8.82
CA GLU A 6 9.56 -3.57 7.88
C GLU A 6 9.38 -4.81 6.99
N VAL A 7 9.12 -4.60 5.69
CA VAL A 7 8.67 -5.64 4.75
C VAL A 7 9.74 -6.69 4.45
N GLU A 8 11.02 -6.31 4.49
CA GLU A 8 12.13 -7.24 4.27
C GLU A 8 12.27 -8.30 5.38
N THR A 9 11.64 -8.07 6.54
CA THR A 9 11.64 -9.05 7.66
C THR A 9 10.56 -10.13 7.52
N LEU A 10 9.68 -10.00 6.52
CA LEU A 10 8.56 -10.90 6.28
C LEU A 10 8.95 -12.05 5.35
N GLU A 11 8.14 -13.12 5.35
CA GLU A 11 8.30 -14.22 4.40
C GLU A 11 8.27 -13.70 2.96
N ALA A 12 9.12 -14.25 2.08
CA ALA A 12 9.34 -13.75 0.72
C ALA A 12 8.03 -13.58 -0.07
N ASP A 13 7.16 -14.59 -0.07
CA ASP A 13 5.88 -14.57 -0.78
C ASP A 13 4.92 -13.50 -0.24
N PHE A 14 4.86 -13.36 1.09
CA PHE A 14 4.06 -12.34 1.74
C PHE A 14 4.60 -10.94 1.42
N SER A 15 5.91 -10.76 1.52
CA SER A 15 6.60 -9.49 1.24
C SER A 15 6.36 -9.04 -0.21
N PHE A 16 6.39 -9.97 -1.17
CA PHE A 16 6.13 -9.69 -2.57
C PHE A 16 4.69 -9.23 -2.80
N LYS A 17 3.71 -9.97 -2.25
CA LYS A 17 2.29 -9.63 -2.38
C LYS A 17 1.98 -8.27 -1.75
N LEU A 18 2.54 -8.00 -0.57
CA LEU A 18 2.34 -6.72 0.11
C LEU A 18 2.93 -5.55 -0.69
N ARG A 19 4.15 -5.70 -1.23
CA ARG A 19 4.76 -4.70 -2.12
C ARG A 19 3.92 -4.47 -3.38
N LEU A 20 3.37 -5.52 -3.98
CA LEU A 20 2.53 -5.43 -5.16
C LEU A 20 1.27 -4.59 -4.89
N GLU A 21 0.53 -4.89 -3.83
CA GLU A 21 -0.70 -4.16 -3.51
C GLU A 21 -0.42 -2.68 -3.17
N ILE A 22 0.66 -2.41 -2.43
CA ILE A 22 1.11 -1.03 -2.14
C ILE A 22 1.50 -0.30 -3.43
N TYR A 23 2.21 -0.96 -4.34
CA TYR A 23 2.59 -0.38 -5.62
C TYR A 23 1.38 -0.06 -6.49
N LEU A 24 0.39 -0.95 -6.55
CA LEU A 24 -0.87 -0.75 -7.27
C LEU A 24 -1.64 0.44 -6.71
N ARG A 25 -1.81 0.51 -5.38
CA ARG A 25 -2.43 1.66 -4.69
C ARG A 25 -1.72 2.97 -5.06
N ASN A 26 -0.41 3.04 -4.86
CA ASN A 26 0.37 4.25 -5.09
C ASN A 26 0.36 4.67 -6.57
N THR A 27 0.31 3.71 -7.48
CA THR A 27 0.18 3.98 -8.92
C THR A 27 -1.19 4.56 -9.24
N ALA A 28 -2.28 4.00 -8.71
CA ALA A 28 -3.62 4.55 -8.89
C ALA A 28 -3.73 5.97 -8.33
N ILE A 29 -3.16 6.26 -7.16
CA ILE A 29 -3.11 7.62 -6.60
C ILE A 29 -2.37 8.60 -7.54
N ARG A 30 -1.22 8.19 -8.10
CA ARG A 30 -0.46 9.02 -9.05
C ARG A 30 -1.21 9.27 -10.35
N ILE A 31 -1.91 8.27 -10.88
CA ILE A 31 -2.73 8.41 -12.09
C ILE A 31 -3.93 9.32 -11.80
N ARG A 32 -4.62 9.09 -10.69
CA ARG A 32 -5.74 9.92 -10.21
C ARG A 32 -5.37 11.39 -10.17
N ALA A 33 -4.22 11.74 -9.60
CA ALA A 33 -3.74 13.12 -9.49
C ALA A 33 -3.54 13.84 -10.84
N ARG A 34 -3.49 13.10 -11.96
CA ARG A 34 -3.29 13.61 -13.32
C ARG A 34 -4.47 13.32 -14.26
N SER A 35 -5.50 12.64 -13.77
CA SER A 35 -6.66 12.21 -14.56
C SER A 35 -7.68 13.34 -14.68
N ASN A 36 -8.35 13.42 -15.84
CA ASN A 36 -9.54 14.27 -16.01
C ASN A 36 -10.79 13.69 -15.34
N THR A 37 -10.73 12.44 -14.86
CA THR A 37 -11.80 11.72 -14.15
C THR A 37 -11.21 11.00 -12.93
N PRO A 38 -10.77 11.74 -11.89
CA PRO A 38 -10.10 11.18 -10.72
C PRO A 38 -10.99 10.24 -9.89
N GLU A 39 -12.29 10.48 -9.85
CA GLU A 39 -13.28 9.70 -9.10
C GLU A 39 -13.33 8.23 -9.50
N LYS A 40 -12.99 7.90 -10.76
CA LYS A 40 -12.92 6.52 -11.25
C LYS A 40 -11.86 5.67 -10.56
N PHE A 41 -10.93 6.30 -9.85
CA PHE A 41 -9.86 5.61 -9.15
C PHE A 41 -10.14 5.44 -7.65
N ASP A 42 -11.14 6.13 -7.11
CA ASP A 42 -11.43 6.14 -5.67
C ASP A 42 -11.79 4.73 -5.17
N ASP A 43 -12.70 4.04 -5.86
CA ASP A 43 -13.10 2.67 -5.51
C ASP A 43 -11.93 1.69 -5.59
N TYR A 44 -11.09 1.81 -6.62
CA TYR A 44 -9.91 0.96 -6.77
C TYR A 44 -8.87 1.22 -5.66
N ILE A 45 -8.62 2.47 -5.32
CA ILE A 45 -7.71 2.84 -4.23
C ILE A 45 -8.23 2.29 -2.89
N ALA A 46 -9.53 2.46 -2.61
CA ALA A 46 -10.17 1.94 -1.41
C ALA A 46 -10.11 0.41 -1.32
N GLU A 47 -10.30 -0.29 -2.44
CA GLU A 47 -10.14 -1.75 -2.52
C GLU A 47 -8.71 -2.16 -2.15
N ARG A 48 -7.69 -1.52 -2.74
CA ARG A 48 -6.28 -1.82 -2.42
C ARG A 48 -5.96 -1.53 -0.94
N GLU A 49 -6.46 -0.43 -0.39
CA GLU A 49 -6.27 -0.10 1.03
C GLU A 49 -6.88 -1.16 1.96
N LYS A 50 -8.07 -1.67 1.62
CA LYS A 50 -8.70 -2.76 2.38
C LYS A 50 -7.88 -4.04 2.33
N ILE A 51 -7.35 -4.40 1.17
CA ILE A 51 -6.48 -5.57 1.00
C ILE A 51 -5.21 -5.41 1.84
N ILE A 52 -4.52 -4.27 1.71
CA ILE A 52 -3.28 -3.99 2.47
C ILE A 52 -3.56 -4.07 3.98
N ARG A 53 -4.61 -3.40 4.47
CA ARG A 53 -5.01 -3.43 5.89
C ARG A 53 -5.32 -4.85 6.37
N SER A 54 -5.98 -5.66 5.55
CA SER A 54 -6.25 -7.07 5.86
C SER A 54 -4.98 -7.91 5.91
N MET A 55 -3.95 -7.58 5.12
CA MET A 55 -2.65 -8.27 5.16
C MET A 55 -1.87 -7.92 6.42
N ILE A 56 -1.80 -6.63 6.78
CA ILE A 56 -1.00 -6.15 7.92
C ILE A 56 -1.69 -6.33 9.28
N GLY A 57 -3.01 -6.53 9.30
CA GLY A 57 -3.79 -6.87 10.50
C GLY A 57 -4.02 -5.74 11.51
N LYS A 58 -3.34 -4.59 11.38
CA LYS A 58 -3.52 -3.39 12.21
C LYS A 58 -3.18 -2.12 11.44
N GLU A 59 -3.63 -0.98 11.93
CA GLU A 59 -3.32 0.33 11.34
C GLU A 59 -1.87 0.72 11.71
N GLN A 60 -0.96 0.55 10.75
CA GLN A 60 0.47 0.83 10.89
C GLN A 60 1.08 1.17 9.53
N SER A 61 2.16 1.95 9.53
CA SER A 61 2.91 2.23 8.31
C SER A 61 3.77 1.03 7.90
N VAL A 62 4.14 0.98 6.63
CA VAL A 62 4.98 -0.07 6.05
C VAL A 62 6.24 0.56 5.46
N SER A 63 7.40 0.08 5.90
CA SER A 63 8.72 0.43 5.35
C SER A 63 9.30 -0.69 4.48
N ASP A 64 10.07 -0.30 3.49
CA ASP A 64 10.93 -1.19 2.71
C ASP A 64 12.34 -0.57 2.70
N LYS A 65 13.28 -1.22 3.40
CA LYS A 65 14.67 -0.76 3.55
C LYS A 65 14.75 0.64 4.16
N GLY A 66 13.98 0.88 5.21
CA GLY A 66 13.92 2.17 5.90
C GLY A 66 13.18 3.29 5.16
N LYS A 67 12.54 3.01 4.01
CA LYS A 67 11.69 3.97 3.31
C LYS A 67 10.21 3.61 3.50
N ILE A 68 9.41 4.56 3.98
CA ILE A 68 7.95 4.38 4.04
C ILE A 68 7.37 4.26 2.63
N ILE A 69 6.72 3.13 2.35
CA ILE A 69 6.06 2.84 1.09
C ILE A 69 4.52 2.86 1.21
N TYR A 70 4.00 2.72 2.42
CA TYR A 70 2.59 2.87 2.76
C TYR A 70 2.50 3.58 4.13
N PRO A 71 1.90 4.77 4.20
CA PRO A 71 1.72 5.48 5.47
C PRO A 71 0.65 4.83 6.33
#